data_AF-D7VH46-F1
#
_entry.id   AF-D7VH46-F1
#
_cell.length_a   1.000
_cell.length_b   1.000
_cell.length_c   1.000
_cell.angle_alpha   90.00
_cell.angle_beta   90.00
_cell.angle_gamma   90.00
#
_symmetry.space_group_name_H-M   'P 1'
#
loop_
_entity.id
_entity.type
_entity.pdbx_description
1 polymer ?
#
loop_
_entity_poly.entity_id
_entity_poly.type
_entity_poly.pdbx_seq_one_letter_code
_entity_poly.pdbx_strand_id
1 'polypeptide(L)'
;MKDWRVFSTSDLVNWKQETVISPNDNYMGGNSTDCWAGDAAERNGKYYFYFSDRKRSIGVMKSDTPGGKYTDALGKPLVAPMHDPTILTDDDPDKTPYLVYGDKEGGGYHIARLNDDMISLAEAPKPITITGKEWEKAGGWMDKNYIFKYKGTYYLSWGTDYAISKNIYGPYTGAGSTGKGHHLGSLAHSSFFWWKGQFYHVWCYYLKPGYKFRATIITYCHFDNQGRIITDTDFLDKHFATGVGQYDADWPKIEAEWFYEKDSLTRKQSSADGGFELAGMRNGSWLRFANVDMTSSSKQFTAQLAGLSPKGKLEIRTGSINGPLIGTIQSVTNKSKDANQYQILSCKINPPKGKTDIFLVYTDADKKAALSLDWISFNQKTDAHHISNK
;
A
#
# COMPACT_ATOMS: atom_id res chain seq x y z
N MET A 1 4.72 -13.68 -22.18
CA MET A 1 3.84 -12.63 -22.72
C MET A 1 4.60 -11.94 -23.84
N LYS A 2 3.96 -11.22 -24.76
CA LYS A 2 4.67 -10.59 -25.91
C LYS A 2 5.11 -9.15 -25.66
N ASP A 3 4.65 -8.56 -24.56
CA ASP A 3 4.87 -7.16 -24.23
C ASP A 3 4.79 -6.95 -22.71
N TRP A 4 5.30 -5.80 -22.27
CA TRP A 4 4.97 -5.19 -20.98
C TRP A 4 4.11 -3.95 -21.22
N ARG A 5 3.23 -3.64 -20.27
CA ARG A 5 2.31 -2.50 -20.37
C ARG A 5 2.45 -1.64 -19.14
N VAL A 6 2.62 -0.34 -19.34
CA VAL A 6 2.75 0.65 -18.27
C VAL A 6 1.43 1.40 -18.16
N PHE A 7 0.86 1.42 -16.96
CA PHE A 7 -0.35 2.17 -16.64
C PHE A 7 -0.04 3.22 -15.58
N SER A 8 -0.70 4.36 -15.65
CA SER A 8 -0.62 5.43 -14.66
C SER A 8 -2.01 5.74 -14.09
N THR A 9 -2.03 6.32 -12.89
CA THR A 9 -3.23 6.84 -12.24
C THR A 9 -2.86 7.99 -11.32
N SER A 10 -3.82 8.87 -11.05
CA SER A 10 -3.72 9.92 -10.03
C SER A 10 -4.73 9.75 -8.89
N ASP A 11 -5.61 8.74 -8.99
CA ASP A 11 -6.73 8.50 -8.08
C ASP A 11 -6.92 7.03 -7.66
N LEU A 12 -6.10 6.10 -8.20
CA LEU A 12 -6.21 4.63 -8.06
C LEU A 12 -7.47 4.00 -8.68
N VAL A 13 -8.30 4.81 -9.33
CA VAL A 13 -9.58 4.40 -9.91
C VAL A 13 -9.51 4.40 -11.42
N ASN A 14 -9.07 5.52 -11.98
CA ASN A 14 -8.95 5.74 -13.40
C ASN A 14 -7.51 5.47 -13.82
N TRP A 15 -7.33 4.47 -14.66
CA TRP A 15 -6.03 4.01 -15.14
C TRP A 15 -5.87 4.31 -16.62
N LYS A 16 -4.79 5.00 -16.97
CA LYS A 16 -4.41 5.29 -18.34
C LYS A 16 -3.25 4.39 -18.74
N GLN A 17 -3.37 3.69 -19.87
CA GLN A 17 -2.21 3.00 -20.45
C GLN A 17 -1.29 4.04 -21.08
N GLU A 18 -0.07 4.18 -20.56
CA GLU A 18 0.92 5.15 -21.04
C GLU A 18 1.74 4.60 -22.20
N THR A 19 2.23 3.38 -22.07
CA THR A 19 3.04 2.75 -23.11
C THR A 19 2.96 1.24 -23.12
N VAL A 20 3.37 0.66 -24.24
CA VAL A 20 3.59 -0.77 -24.43
C VAL A 20 5.06 -0.94 -24.80
N ILE A 21 5.80 -1.69 -24.00
CA ILE A 21 7.21 -2.00 -24.23
C ILE A 21 7.28 -3.32 -24.98
N SER A 22 7.88 -3.29 -26.17
CA SER A 22 8.07 -4.48 -27.00
C SER A 22 9.45 -5.10 -26.75
N PRO A 23 9.62 -6.43 -26.84
CA PRO A 23 10.95 -7.04 -26.87
C PRO A 23 11.77 -6.60 -28.10
N ASN A 24 11.16 -6.00 -29.14
CA ASN A 24 11.91 -5.33 -30.22
C ASN A 24 12.71 -4.11 -29.75
N ASP A 25 12.29 -3.47 -28.66
CA ASP A 25 12.95 -2.28 -28.12
C ASP A 25 14.17 -2.65 -27.25
N ASN A 26 14.51 -3.94 -27.12
CA ASN A 26 15.64 -4.45 -26.35
C ASN A 26 16.31 -5.71 -26.94
N TYR A 27 17.36 -6.19 -26.27
CA TYR A 27 18.18 -7.32 -26.71
C TYR A 27 17.42 -8.64 -26.93
N MET A 28 16.19 -8.80 -26.41
CA MET A 28 15.40 -10.03 -26.61
C MET A 28 14.93 -10.18 -28.06
N GLY A 29 14.74 -9.06 -28.78
CA GLY A 29 14.27 -9.03 -30.15
C GLY A 29 12.80 -9.44 -30.34
N GLY A 30 12.22 -9.06 -31.49
CA GLY A 30 10.77 -9.17 -31.74
C GLY A 30 10.16 -10.57 -31.79
N ASN A 31 10.97 -11.61 -31.88
CA ASN A 31 10.47 -12.99 -31.86
C ASN A 31 10.27 -13.52 -30.43
N SER A 32 10.69 -12.78 -29.40
CA SER A 32 10.54 -13.22 -28.03
C SER A 32 9.08 -13.18 -27.57
N THR A 33 8.68 -14.21 -26.82
CA THR A 33 7.38 -14.28 -26.13
C THR A 33 7.55 -14.45 -24.61
N ASP A 34 8.75 -14.13 -24.14
CA ASP A 34 9.24 -14.39 -22.79
C ASP A 34 9.32 -13.11 -21.94
N CYS A 35 8.50 -12.11 -22.25
CA CYS A 35 8.31 -10.95 -21.38
C CYS A 35 7.71 -11.42 -20.04
N TRP A 36 8.57 -11.64 -19.05
CA TRP A 36 8.23 -12.06 -17.68
C TRP A 36 8.32 -10.87 -16.73
N ALA A 37 8.26 -11.09 -15.41
CA ALA A 37 8.10 -9.98 -14.47
C ALA A 37 9.18 -8.91 -14.60
N GLY A 38 8.82 -7.70 -14.22
CA GLY A 38 9.70 -6.55 -14.20
C GLY A 38 9.37 -5.65 -13.02
N ASP A 39 10.30 -4.75 -12.73
CA ASP A 39 10.18 -3.73 -11.70
C ASP A 39 10.77 -2.43 -12.21
N ALA A 40 10.42 -1.31 -11.58
CA ALA A 40 10.83 0.01 -12.02
C ALA A 40 11.36 0.85 -10.87
N ALA A 41 12.36 1.68 -11.16
CA ALA A 41 12.93 2.62 -10.21
C ALA A 41 13.20 3.97 -10.86
N GLU A 42 13.04 5.04 -10.08
CA GLU A 42 13.52 6.37 -10.42
C GLU A 42 14.85 6.62 -9.70
N ARG A 43 15.84 7.17 -10.44
CA ARG A 43 17.05 7.72 -9.84
C ARG A 43 17.63 8.79 -10.76
N ASN A 44 18.21 9.85 -10.20
CA ASN A 44 18.93 10.88 -10.94
C ASN A 44 18.09 11.52 -12.08
N GLY A 45 16.77 11.68 -11.86
CA GLY A 45 15.84 12.24 -12.84
C GLY A 45 15.60 11.34 -14.07
N LYS A 46 15.93 10.05 -13.98
CA LYS A 46 15.69 9.03 -15.00
C LYS A 46 14.86 7.89 -14.41
N TYR A 47 14.18 7.17 -15.30
CA TYR A 47 13.34 6.03 -14.98
C TYR A 47 13.93 4.78 -15.61
N TYR A 48 14.03 3.72 -14.81
CA TYR A 48 14.65 2.46 -15.19
C TYR A 48 13.61 1.35 -15.07
N PHE A 49 13.42 0.58 -16.14
CA PHE A 49 12.55 -0.58 -16.17
C PHE A 49 13.40 -1.84 -16.30
N TYR A 50 13.44 -2.63 -15.24
CA TYR A 50 14.11 -3.92 -15.18
C TYR A 50 13.12 -5.01 -15.57
N PHE A 51 13.58 -5.97 -16.35
CA PHE A 51 12.68 -6.99 -16.90
C PHE A 51 13.34 -8.35 -16.97
N SER A 52 12.53 -9.40 -16.88
CA SER A 52 12.98 -10.77 -17.01
C SER A 52 12.81 -11.28 -18.42
N ASP A 53 13.87 -11.87 -18.96
CA ASP A 53 13.85 -12.71 -20.15
C ASP A 53 13.64 -14.18 -19.77
N ARG A 54 12.47 -14.50 -19.22
CA ARG A 54 12.22 -15.79 -18.54
C ARG A 54 13.26 -16.06 -17.45
N LYS A 55 13.51 -17.33 -17.08
CA LYS A 55 14.61 -17.76 -16.19
C LYS A 55 16.03 -17.50 -16.74
N ARG A 56 16.19 -16.89 -17.93
CA ARG A 56 17.51 -16.76 -18.58
C ARG A 56 18.32 -15.62 -18.02
N SER A 57 17.70 -14.45 -17.83
CA SER A 57 18.44 -13.24 -17.48
C SER A 57 17.52 -12.06 -17.13
N ILE A 58 18.12 -11.01 -16.59
CA ILE A 58 17.48 -9.72 -16.31
C ILE A 58 18.13 -8.63 -17.13
N GLY A 59 17.30 -7.85 -17.82
CA GLY A 59 17.68 -6.66 -18.57
C GLY A 59 17.26 -5.37 -17.87
N VAL A 60 17.75 -4.24 -18.39
CA VAL A 60 17.34 -2.91 -17.93
C VAL A 60 17.17 -1.97 -19.12
N MET A 61 16.05 -1.25 -19.12
CA MET A 61 15.75 -0.17 -20.06
C MET A 61 15.68 1.14 -19.30
N LYS A 62 15.92 2.27 -19.98
CA LYS A 62 15.85 3.61 -19.39
C LYS A 62 14.92 4.55 -20.16
N SER A 63 14.37 5.53 -19.46
CA SER A 63 13.54 6.60 -19.99
C SER A 63 13.73 7.92 -19.22
N ASP A 64 13.32 9.01 -19.86
CA ASP A 64 13.28 10.35 -19.27
C ASP A 64 11.96 10.65 -18.57
N THR A 65 10.93 9.81 -18.76
CA THR A 65 9.63 9.94 -18.09
C THR A 65 9.16 8.59 -17.57
N PRO A 66 8.31 8.54 -16.51
CA PRO A 66 7.87 7.27 -15.93
C PRO A 66 7.00 6.46 -16.92
N GLY A 67 6.28 7.14 -17.82
CA GLY A 67 5.46 6.53 -18.85
C GLY A 67 6.25 6.05 -20.08
N GLY A 68 7.56 6.29 -20.16
CA GLY A 68 8.36 5.98 -21.34
C GLY A 68 8.52 7.15 -22.32
N LYS A 69 8.99 6.93 -23.56
CA LYS A 69 9.40 5.65 -24.15
C LYS A 69 10.66 5.10 -23.47
N TYR A 70 10.68 3.79 -23.22
CA TYR A 70 11.85 3.08 -22.69
C TYR A 70 12.77 2.63 -23.83
N THR A 71 14.08 2.67 -23.60
CA THR A 71 15.12 2.23 -24.54
C THR A 71 16.08 1.28 -23.85
N ASP A 72 16.56 0.25 -24.55
CA ASP A 72 17.57 -0.67 -24.00
C ASP A 72 18.81 0.10 -23.56
N ALA A 73 19.17 -0.07 -22.28
CA ALA A 73 20.30 0.64 -21.73
C ALA A 73 21.64 -0.05 -22.00
N LEU A 74 21.63 -1.36 -22.34
CA LEU A 74 22.84 -2.19 -22.36
C LEU A 74 23.04 -2.98 -23.66
N GLY A 75 21.97 -3.33 -24.39
CA GLY A 75 22.04 -4.23 -25.54
C GLY A 75 22.39 -5.67 -25.18
N LYS A 76 22.40 -6.01 -23.88
CA LYS A 76 22.69 -7.32 -23.30
C LYS A 76 22.08 -7.41 -21.89
N PRO A 77 22.03 -8.59 -21.27
CA PRO A 77 21.58 -8.70 -19.89
C PRO A 77 22.46 -7.94 -18.90
N LEU A 78 21.84 -7.42 -17.84
CA LEU A 78 22.49 -6.88 -16.65
C LEU A 78 23.02 -8.01 -15.75
N VAL A 79 22.19 -9.03 -15.50
CA VAL A 79 22.58 -10.24 -14.76
C VAL A 79 21.98 -11.49 -15.40
N ALA A 80 22.66 -12.62 -15.22
CA ALA A 80 22.22 -13.94 -15.63
C ALA A 80 22.91 -15.02 -14.78
N PRO A 81 22.31 -16.21 -14.59
CA PRO A 81 20.94 -16.58 -14.98
C PRO A 81 19.88 -15.99 -14.03
N MET A 82 18.63 -16.47 -14.10
CA MET A 82 17.48 -16.13 -13.23
C MET A 82 16.62 -14.94 -13.68
N HIS A 83 15.60 -14.60 -12.87
CA HIS A 83 14.46 -13.75 -13.21
C HIS A 83 13.84 -13.06 -11.99
N ASP A 84 12.74 -12.34 -12.22
CA ASP A 84 11.93 -11.60 -11.24
C ASP A 84 12.76 -10.54 -10.47
N PRO A 85 13.25 -9.48 -11.16
CA PRO A 85 13.93 -8.38 -10.50
C PRO A 85 12.99 -7.62 -9.57
N THR A 86 13.51 -7.19 -8.42
CA THR A 86 13.00 -6.11 -7.59
C THR A 86 14.13 -5.13 -7.30
N ILE A 87 13.82 -3.84 -7.34
CA ILE A 87 14.76 -2.76 -7.08
C ILE A 87 14.39 -2.05 -5.78
N LEU A 88 15.35 -1.94 -4.88
CA LEU A 88 15.22 -1.13 -3.67
C LEU A 88 16.25 -0.01 -3.71
N THR A 89 15.79 1.23 -3.74
CA THR A 89 16.60 2.39 -3.35
C THR A 89 16.49 2.55 -1.83
N ASP A 90 17.57 2.26 -1.11
CA ASP A 90 17.57 2.33 0.35
C ASP A 90 17.39 3.79 0.84
N ASP A 91 16.96 3.94 2.09
CA ASP A 91 16.72 5.24 2.72
C ASP A 91 17.96 5.83 3.41
N ASP A 92 19.12 5.17 3.27
CA ASP A 92 20.43 5.64 3.72
C ASP A 92 20.83 6.98 3.07
N PRO A 93 21.84 7.69 3.60
CA PRO A 93 22.25 8.99 3.08
C PRO A 93 22.61 8.98 1.59
N ASP A 94 23.22 7.90 1.11
CA ASP A 94 23.66 7.73 -0.28
C ASP A 94 22.55 7.21 -1.21
N LYS A 95 21.37 6.92 -0.65
CA LYS A 95 20.24 6.30 -1.34
C LYS A 95 20.69 5.05 -2.09
N THR A 96 21.45 4.17 -1.47
CA THR A 96 22.11 3.06 -2.16
C THR A 96 21.10 2.17 -2.89
N PRO A 97 21.25 1.92 -4.21
CA PRO A 97 20.34 1.08 -4.97
C PRO A 97 20.76 -0.38 -4.96
N TYR A 98 19.79 -1.28 -4.86
CA TYR A 98 19.98 -2.73 -4.84
C TYR A 98 19.03 -3.42 -5.80
N LEU A 99 19.54 -4.45 -6.47
CA LEU A 99 18.77 -5.40 -7.26
C LEU A 99 18.65 -6.70 -6.46
N VAL A 100 17.42 -7.19 -6.27
CA VAL A 100 17.10 -8.52 -5.76
C VAL A 100 16.42 -9.33 -6.85
N TYR A 101 16.78 -10.60 -7.00
CA TYR A 101 16.20 -11.47 -8.02
C TYR A 101 16.41 -12.95 -7.71
N GLY A 102 15.76 -13.84 -8.45
CA GLY A 102 15.99 -15.28 -8.35
C GLY A 102 14.78 -16.10 -7.91
N ASP A 103 15.02 -17.40 -7.76
CA ASP A 103 14.04 -18.37 -7.30
C ASP A 103 14.69 -19.43 -6.38
N LYS A 104 13.88 -20.17 -5.63
CA LYS A 104 14.38 -21.15 -4.65
C LYS A 104 15.15 -22.33 -5.29
N GLU A 105 14.74 -22.79 -6.47
CA GLU A 105 15.38 -23.89 -7.23
C GLU A 105 16.76 -23.47 -7.75
N GLY A 106 16.92 -22.20 -8.10
CA GLY A 106 18.18 -21.57 -8.49
C GLY A 106 19.15 -21.30 -7.33
N GLY A 107 18.88 -21.81 -6.13
CA GLY A 107 19.70 -21.57 -4.93
C GLY A 107 19.25 -20.40 -4.07
N GLY A 108 18.04 -19.87 -4.31
CA GLY A 108 17.44 -18.78 -3.54
C GLY A 108 17.55 -17.43 -4.23
N TYR A 109 17.04 -16.39 -3.54
CA TYR A 109 17.16 -15.03 -4.01
C TYR A 109 18.60 -14.54 -3.89
N HIS A 110 19.00 -13.66 -4.80
CA HIS A 110 20.31 -13.03 -4.87
C HIS A 110 20.14 -11.53 -4.78
N ILE A 111 21.11 -10.85 -4.18
CA ILE A 111 21.18 -9.40 -4.07
C ILE A 111 22.51 -8.88 -4.60
N ALA A 112 22.47 -7.75 -5.30
CA ALA A 112 23.64 -6.99 -5.68
C ALA A 112 23.38 -5.49 -5.52
N ARG A 113 24.35 -4.75 -4.99
CA ARG A 113 24.37 -3.30 -5.09
C ARG A 113 24.52 -2.88 -6.56
N LEU A 114 23.72 -1.91 -6.99
CA LEU A 114 23.84 -1.24 -8.28
C LEU A 114 24.79 -0.04 -8.15
N ASN A 115 25.43 0.35 -9.25
CA ASN A 115 26.09 1.66 -9.32
C ASN A 115 25.03 2.77 -9.48
N ASP A 116 25.45 4.02 -9.29
CA ASP A 116 24.58 5.20 -9.42
C ASP A 116 23.97 5.36 -10.83
N ASP A 117 24.55 4.72 -11.84
CA ASP A 117 24.03 4.70 -13.21
C ASP A 117 22.78 3.84 -13.39
N MET A 118 22.46 2.99 -12.39
CA MET A 118 21.37 2.00 -12.38
C MET A 118 21.41 1.00 -13.54
N ILE A 119 22.55 0.85 -14.20
CA ILE A 119 22.72 -0.04 -15.37
C ILE A 119 23.99 -0.89 -15.27
N SER A 120 24.71 -0.81 -14.16
CA SER A 120 25.83 -1.68 -13.85
C SER A 120 25.83 -2.08 -12.38
N LEU A 121 26.43 -3.25 -12.08
CA LEU A 121 26.56 -3.72 -10.71
C LEU A 121 27.80 -3.12 -10.05
N ALA A 122 27.66 -2.71 -8.78
CA ALA A 122 28.77 -2.29 -7.95
C ALA A 122 29.49 -3.47 -7.26
N GLU A 123 28.89 -4.66 -7.31
CA GLU A 123 29.42 -5.89 -6.73
C GLU A 123 28.86 -7.12 -7.45
N ALA A 124 29.51 -8.28 -7.26
CA ALA A 124 28.95 -9.55 -7.71
C ALA A 124 27.68 -9.89 -6.90
N PRO A 125 26.64 -10.48 -7.52
CA PRO A 125 25.46 -10.96 -6.82
C PRO A 125 25.79 -11.99 -5.73
N LYS A 126 25.15 -11.84 -4.57
CA LYS A 126 25.33 -12.70 -3.39
C LYS A 126 24.01 -13.40 -3.05
N PRO A 127 24.02 -14.69 -2.68
CA PRO A 127 22.81 -15.36 -2.23
C PRO A 127 22.31 -14.77 -0.91
N ILE A 128 20.99 -14.60 -0.80
CA ILE A 128 20.31 -14.21 0.43
C ILE A 128 19.98 -15.48 1.22
N THR A 129 20.47 -15.56 2.45
CA THR A 129 20.07 -16.64 3.36
C THR A 129 18.71 -16.33 3.96
N ILE A 130 17.75 -17.24 3.79
CA ILE A 130 16.40 -17.14 4.38
C ILE A 130 16.14 -18.40 5.21
N THR A 131 15.71 -18.22 6.45
CA THR A 131 15.38 -19.30 7.39
C THR A 131 13.94 -19.20 7.86
N GLY A 132 13.40 -20.29 8.40
CA GLY A 132 12.06 -20.34 8.99
C GLY A 132 11.06 -21.14 8.17
N LYS A 133 9.99 -21.58 8.84
CA LYS A 133 8.99 -22.52 8.31
C LYS A 133 8.34 -22.03 7.00
N GLU A 134 8.18 -20.72 6.84
CA GLU A 134 7.62 -20.10 5.63
C GLU A 134 8.48 -20.33 4.39
N TRP A 135 9.80 -20.24 4.55
CA TRP A 135 10.74 -20.51 3.46
C TRP A 135 10.91 -22.00 3.24
N GLU A 136 11.00 -22.81 4.31
CA GLU A 136 11.13 -24.27 4.23
C GLU A 136 9.99 -24.91 3.45
N LYS A 137 8.73 -24.51 3.75
CA LYS A 137 7.53 -25.03 3.07
C LYS A 137 7.37 -24.55 1.62
N ALA A 138 8.06 -23.48 1.21
CA ALA A 138 7.93 -22.93 -0.14
C ALA A 138 8.42 -23.95 -1.19
N GLY A 139 7.71 -24.07 -2.31
CA GLY A 139 8.12 -24.94 -3.41
C GLY A 139 9.43 -24.47 -4.05
N GLY A 140 10.18 -25.37 -4.69
CA GLY A 140 11.42 -25.00 -5.40
C GLY A 140 11.20 -23.93 -6.48
N TRP A 141 10.02 -23.91 -7.10
CA TRP A 141 9.65 -22.89 -8.08
C TRP A 141 9.39 -21.49 -7.50
N MET A 142 9.52 -21.29 -6.18
CA MET A 142 9.19 -20.02 -5.54
C MET A 142 10.10 -18.89 -6.02
N ASP A 143 9.51 -17.98 -6.79
CA ASP A 143 10.05 -16.75 -7.35
C ASP A 143 9.30 -15.53 -6.76
N LYS A 144 9.11 -14.43 -7.51
CA LYS A 144 8.24 -13.28 -7.12
C LYS A 144 8.63 -12.63 -5.81
N ASN A 145 9.94 -12.48 -5.62
CA ASN A 145 10.45 -11.71 -4.50
C ASN A 145 9.95 -10.27 -4.61
N TYR A 146 9.73 -9.63 -3.47
CA TYR A 146 9.62 -8.18 -3.38
C TYR A 146 10.24 -7.72 -2.08
N ILE A 147 11.06 -6.67 -2.14
CA ILE A 147 11.78 -6.14 -0.99
C ILE A 147 11.43 -4.68 -0.76
N PHE A 148 11.18 -4.33 0.50
CA PHE A 148 11.05 -2.94 0.91
C PHE A 148 11.58 -2.76 2.34
N LYS A 149 11.81 -1.50 2.74
CA LYS A 149 12.23 -1.16 4.10
C LYS A 149 11.15 -0.37 4.81
N TYR A 150 10.90 -0.72 6.07
CA TYR A 150 10.00 0.03 6.93
C TYR A 150 10.55 0.08 8.36
N LYS A 151 10.68 1.29 8.91
CA LYS A 151 11.19 1.56 10.27
C LYS A 151 12.50 0.80 10.59
N GLY A 152 13.44 0.82 9.66
CA GLY A 152 14.75 0.17 9.80
C GLY A 152 14.71 -1.36 9.76
N THR A 153 13.63 -1.97 9.28
CA THR A 153 13.53 -3.41 9.00
C THR A 153 13.34 -3.61 7.50
N TYR A 154 14.09 -4.51 6.91
CA TYR A 154 13.86 -4.97 5.54
C TYR A 154 12.89 -6.14 5.55
N TYR A 155 11.87 -6.06 4.69
CA TYR A 155 10.86 -7.08 4.47
C TYR A 155 11.08 -7.67 3.08
N LEU A 156 11.25 -8.99 3.00
CA LEU A 156 11.42 -9.73 1.77
C LEU A 156 10.27 -10.72 1.65
N SER A 157 9.34 -10.46 0.73
CA SER A 157 8.12 -11.27 0.53
C SER A 157 8.21 -12.15 -0.71
N TRP A 158 7.44 -13.23 -0.71
CA TRP A 158 7.21 -14.11 -1.86
C TRP A 158 5.83 -14.77 -1.76
N GLY A 159 5.08 -14.81 -2.85
CA GLY A 159 3.70 -15.31 -2.81
C GLY A 159 2.87 -14.56 -1.76
N THR A 160 2.49 -15.24 -0.67
CA THR A 160 1.85 -14.60 0.50
C THR A 160 2.77 -14.50 1.71
N ASP A 161 3.89 -15.20 1.73
CA ASP A 161 4.76 -15.27 2.91
C ASP A 161 5.87 -14.21 2.84
N TYR A 162 6.50 -13.92 3.97
CA TYR A 162 7.64 -13.00 4.01
C TYR A 162 8.61 -13.32 5.15
N ALA A 163 9.82 -12.80 5.02
CA ALA A 163 10.85 -12.80 6.05
C ALA A 163 11.37 -11.39 6.29
N ILE A 164 11.98 -11.18 7.45
CA ILE A 164 12.52 -9.88 7.86
C ILE A 164 14.00 -9.95 8.24
N SER A 165 14.70 -8.83 8.08
CA SER A 165 16.06 -8.63 8.58
C SER A 165 16.31 -7.17 8.95
N LYS A 166 17.31 -6.93 9.80
CA LYS A 166 17.88 -5.60 10.05
C LYS A 166 19.03 -5.26 9.09
N ASN A 167 19.50 -6.25 8.33
CA ASN A 167 20.56 -6.10 7.33
C ASN A 167 19.98 -6.42 5.95
N ILE A 168 20.22 -5.56 4.97
CA ILE A 168 19.72 -5.76 3.59
C ILE A 168 20.28 -7.03 2.93
N TYR A 169 21.47 -7.48 3.33
CA TYR A 169 22.06 -8.75 2.86
C TYR A 169 21.58 -9.96 3.66
N GLY A 170 20.75 -9.77 4.68
CA GLY A 170 20.29 -10.82 5.57
C GLY A 170 21.29 -11.21 6.68
N PRO A 171 21.14 -12.41 7.27
CA PRO A 171 20.10 -13.39 6.96
C PRO A 171 18.69 -12.85 7.25
N TYR A 172 17.70 -13.38 6.54
CA TYR A 172 16.29 -13.10 6.74
C TYR A 172 15.62 -14.26 7.49
N THR A 173 14.71 -13.94 8.41
CA THR A 173 13.95 -14.93 9.17
C THR A 173 12.46 -14.80 8.88
N GLY A 174 11.81 -15.92 8.58
CA GLY A 174 10.37 -16.01 8.29
C GLY A 174 9.54 -15.34 9.37
N ALA A 175 8.62 -14.46 8.94
CA ALA A 175 7.81 -13.60 9.79
C ALA A 175 6.29 -13.81 9.58
N GLY A 176 5.92 -14.89 8.89
CA GLY A 176 4.55 -15.28 8.63
C GLY A 176 4.07 -14.89 7.24
N SER A 177 2.75 -14.73 7.12
CA SER A 177 2.05 -14.41 5.88
C SER A 177 1.49 -12.99 5.95
N THR A 178 1.47 -12.34 4.79
CA THR A 178 0.92 -11.01 4.55
C THR A 178 -0.61 -10.99 4.61
N GLY A 179 -1.29 -12.13 4.45
CA GLY A 179 -2.76 -12.20 4.43
C GLY A 179 -3.29 -13.45 3.73
N LYS A 180 -4.63 -13.56 3.65
CA LYS A 180 -5.32 -14.70 3.03
C LYS A 180 -6.59 -14.23 2.31
N GLY A 181 -7.11 -15.01 1.37
CA GLY A 181 -8.31 -14.65 0.61
C GLY A 181 -7.97 -13.94 -0.70
N HIS A 182 -8.96 -13.72 -1.57
CA HIS A 182 -8.80 -13.05 -2.87
C HIS A 182 -7.60 -13.57 -3.69
N HIS A 183 -7.40 -14.88 -3.68
CA HIS A 183 -6.29 -15.57 -4.36
C HIS A 183 -4.87 -15.17 -3.90
N LEU A 184 -4.75 -14.47 -2.77
CA LEU A 184 -3.46 -14.19 -2.14
C LEU A 184 -2.88 -15.49 -1.56
N GLY A 185 -1.94 -16.08 -2.30
CA GLY A 185 -1.33 -17.36 -1.99
C GLY A 185 0.00 -17.53 -2.70
N SER A 186 0.51 -18.77 -2.78
CA SER A 186 1.84 -19.06 -3.34
C SER A 186 2.02 -18.66 -4.81
N LEU A 187 0.92 -18.47 -5.56
CA LEU A 187 0.97 -18.03 -6.95
C LEU A 187 0.86 -16.51 -7.12
N ALA A 188 0.57 -15.76 -6.05
CA ALA A 188 0.52 -14.30 -6.09
C ALA A 188 1.90 -13.74 -6.46
N HIS A 189 1.92 -12.77 -7.37
CA HIS A 189 3.10 -11.94 -7.63
C HIS A 189 2.78 -10.58 -7.05
N SER A 190 3.49 -10.20 -5.99
CA SER A 190 3.11 -9.10 -5.12
C SER A 190 4.09 -7.94 -5.18
N SER A 191 3.59 -6.74 -4.90
CA SER A 191 4.37 -5.52 -4.68
C SER A 191 3.64 -4.63 -3.67
N PHE A 192 4.38 -3.74 -3.01
CA PHE A 192 3.85 -2.84 -2.00
C PHE A 192 4.29 -1.41 -2.29
N PHE A 193 3.43 -0.43 -2.01
CA PHE A 193 3.81 0.96 -2.20
C PHE A 193 3.17 1.90 -1.21
N TRP A 194 3.88 2.99 -0.93
CA TRP A 194 3.37 4.11 -0.14
C TRP A 194 2.83 5.18 -1.07
N TRP A 195 1.63 5.66 -0.79
CA TRP A 195 1.05 6.77 -1.53
C TRP A 195 0.14 7.59 -0.62
N LYS A 196 0.35 8.92 -0.60
CA LYS A 196 -0.44 9.85 0.22
C LYS A 196 -0.50 9.51 1.72
N GLY A 197 0.56 8.88 2.22
CA GLY A 197 0.66 8.44 3.62
C GLY A 197 -0.06 7.12 3.93
N GLN A 198 -0.65 6.48 2.92
CA GLN A 198 -1.27 5.16 2.97
C GLN A 198 -0.32 4.10 2.40
N PHE A 199 -0.43 2.86 2.88
CA PHE A 199 0.33 1.71 2.39
C PHE A 199 -0.60 0.74 1.69
N TYR A 200 -0.22 0.29 0.50
CA TYR A 200 -1.04 -0.57 -0.34
C TYR A 200 -0.29 -1.86 -0.66
N HIS A 201 -1.05 -2.95 -0.80
CA HIS A 201 -0.56 -4.21 -1.34
C HIS A 201 -1.26 -4.47 -2.67
N VAL A 202 -0.46 -4.77 -3.70
CA VAL A 202 -0.91 -5.12 -5.04
C VAL A 202 -0.42 -6.51 -5.37
N TRP A 203 -1.30 -7.36 -5.90
CA TRP A 203 -0.89 -8.66 -6.41
C TRP A 203 -1.69 -9.07 -7.63
N CYS A 204 -1.15 -10.04 -8.36
CA CYS A 204 -1.88 -10.68 -9.45
C CYS A 204 -2.47 -12.04 -9.06
N TYR A 205 -3.56 -12.43 -9.71
CA TYR A 205 -4.18 -13.75 -9.58
C TYR A 205 -4.66 -14.29 -10.92
N TYR A 206 -4.82 -15.61 -11.03
CA TYR A 206 -5.32 -16.25 -12.25
C TYR A 206 -6.85 -16.12 -12.35
N LEU A 207 -7.34 -15.61 -13.47
CA LEU A 207 -8.78 -15.51 -13.76
C LEU A 207 -9.42 -16.88 -14.00
N LYS A 208 -8.65 -17.82 -14.54
CA LYS A 208 -9.06 -19.21 -14.77
C LYS A 208 -7.90 -20.14 -14.47
N PRO A 209 -8.03 -21.09 -13.52
CA PRO A 209 -6.98 -22.08 -13.26
C PRO A 209 -6.51 -22.79 -14.53
N GLY A 210 -5.20 -22.96 -14.69
CA GLY A 210 -4.58 -23.59 -15.86
C GLY A 210 -4.36 -22.67 -17.07
N TYR A 211 -4.92 -21.45 -17.07
CA TYR A 211 -4.67 -20.45 -18.11
C TYR A 211 -3.69 -19.38 -17.62
N LYS A 212 -2.88 -18.82 -18.52
CA LYS A 212 -1.91 -17.77 -18.18
C LYS A 212 -2.51 -16.35 -18.18
N PHE A 213 -3.81 -16.22 -17.95
CA PHE A 213 -4.49 -14.94 -17.83
C PHE A 213 -4.58 -14.52 -16.37
N ARG A 214 -3.98 -13.37 -16.04
CA ARG A 214 -3.97 -12.82 -14.70
C ARG A 214 -4.60 -11.44 -14.68
N ALA A 215 -5.25 -11.10 -13.57
CA ALA A 215 -5.69 -9.76 -13.25
C ALA A 215 -4.94 -9.26 -12.02
N THR A 216 -4.93 -7.94 -11.83
CA THR A 216 -4.29 -7.27 -10.69
C THR A 216 -5.35 -6.81 -9.69
N ILE A 217 -5.09 -7.01 -8.40
CA ILE A 217 -5.90 -6.52 -7.28
C ILE A 217 -5.03 -5.59 -6.44
N ILE A 218 -5.65 -4.55 -5.89
CA ILE A 218 -5.05 -3.63 -4.91
C ILE A 218 -5.96 -3.55 -3.68
N THR A 219 -5.37 -3.53 -2.50
CA THR A 219 -6.07 -3.19 -1.26
C THR A 219 -5.17 -2.42 -0.29
N TYR A 220 -5.76 -1.91 0.78
CA TYR A 220 -5.02 -1.32 1.89
C TYR A 220 -4.15 -2.38 2.58
N CYS A 221 -3.00 -1.95 3.06
CA CYS A 221 -2.09 -2.78 3.83
C CYS A 221 -1.67 -2.05 5.09
N HIS A 222 -1.52 -2.83 6.17
CA HIS A 222 -1.26 -2.29 7.50
C HIS A 222 -0.04 -2.95 8.11
N PHE A 223 0.56 -2.26 9.07
CA PHE A 223 1.54 -2.83 9.98
C PHE A 223 0.93 -2.82 11.37
N ASP A 224 0.88 -3.98 12.02
CA ASP A 224 0.50 -4.02 13.42
C ASP A 224 1.59 -3.42 14.32
N ASN A 225 1.30 -3.33 15.62
CA ASN A 225 2.24 -2.75 16.59
C ASN A 225 3.55 -3.56 16.73
N GLN A 226 3.59 -4.81 16.25
CA GLN A 226 4.78 -5.66 16.19
C GLN A 226 5.50 -5.57 14.84
N GLY A 227 4.98 -4.78 13.89
CA GLY A 227 5.54 -4.62 12.56
C GLY A 227 5.22 -5.77 11.59
N ARG A 228 4.21 -6.61 11.87
CA ARG A 228 3.74 -7.63 10.94
C ARG A 228 2.88 -7.00 9.84
N ILE A 229 3.04 -7.49 8.62
CA ILE A 229 2.25 -7.06 7.45
C ILE A 229 0.85 -7.67 7.54
N ILE A 230 -0.18 -6.83 7.42
CA ILE A 230 -1.59 -7.24 7.38
C ILE A 230 -2.24 -6.65 6.12
N THR A 231 -2.47 -7.51 5.13
CA THR A 231 -3.22 -7.18 3.91
C THR A 231 -4.71 -7.17 4.23
N ASP A 232 -5.38 -6.05 3.96
CA ASP A 232 -6.78 -5.85 4.29
C ASP A 232 -7.68 -6.49 3.22
N THR A 233 -7.83 -7.81 3.31
CA THR A 233 -8.77 -8.56 2.46
C THR A 233 -10.21 -8.42 2.93
N ASP A 234 -10.44 -8.01 4.17
CA ASP A 234 -11.78 -7.76 4.71
C ASP A 234 -12.43 -6.54 4.03
N PHE A 235 -11.64 -5.52 3.70
CA PHE A 235 -12.08 -4.44 2.80
C PHE A 235 -12.56 -5.00 1.46
N LEU A 236 -11.81 -5.91 0.85
CA LEU A 236 -12.20 -6.51 -0.43
C LEU A 236 -13.46 -7.38 -0.30
N ASP A 237 -13.60 -8.16 0.77
CA ASP A 237 -14.79 -8.97 1.02
C ASP A 237 -16.08 -8.13 1.02
N LYS A 238 -16.00 -6.91 1.55
CA LYS A 238 -17.15 -6.01 1.67
C LYS A 238 -17.31 -5.06 0.47
N HIS A 239 -16.20 -4.65 -0.15
CA HIS A 239 -16.15 -3.49 -1.03
C HIS A 239 -15.36 -3.72 -2.34
N PHE A 240 -15.15 -4.97 -2.76
CA PHE A 240 -14.37 -5.32 -3.96
C PHE A 240 -14.71 -4.46 -5.19
N ALA A 241 -16.01 -4.28 -5.48
CA ALA A 241 -16.47 -3.57 -6.68
C ALA A 241 -16.17 -2.06 -6.66
N THR A 242 -15.92 -1.48 -5.49
CA THR A 242 -15.64 -0.05 -5.32
C THR A 242 -14.17 0.26 -5.58
N GLY A 243 -13.28 -0.68 -5.24
CA GLY A 243 -11.84 -0.45 -5.21
C GLY A 243 -11.41 0.50 -4.09
N VAL A 244 -10.11 0.69 -3.92
CA VAL A 244 -9.55 1.64 -2.94
C VAL A 244 -9.74 3.10 -3.39
N GLY A 245 -9.71 4.04 -2.44
CA GLY A 245 -9.79 5.48 -2.74
C GLY A 245 -11.16 5.99 -3.22
N GLN A 246 -12.21 5.20 -3.00
CA GLN A 246 -13.61 5.60 -3.14
C GLN A 246 -14.42 4.99 -2.00
N TYR A 247 -15.47 5.68 -1.60
CA TYR A 247 -16.32 5.26 -0.49
C TYR A 247 -17.78 5.60 -0.80
N ASP A 248 -18.69 4.97 -0.09
CA ASP A 248 -20.11 5.24 -0.20
C ASP A 248 -20.64 5.71 1.17
N ALA A 249 -21.35 6.82 1.20
CA ALA A 249 -21.94 7.34 2.43
C ALA A 249 -23.00 6.40 3.03
N ASP A 250 -23.55 5.47 2.25
CA ASP A 250 -24.51 4.48 2.74
C ASP A 250 -23.86 3.29 3.46
N TRP A 251 -22.54 3.14 3.36
CA TRP A 251 -21.84 2.10 4.14
C TRP A 251 -22.11 2.29 5.63
N PRO A 252 -22.41 1.21 6.38
CA PRO A 252 -22.65 1.32 7.82
C PRO A 252 -21.49 1.96 8.56
N LYS A 253 -20.26 1.71 8.09
CA LYS A 253 -19.00 2.14 8.69
C LYS A 253 -17.95 2.29 7.58
N ILE A 254 -17.14 3.33 7.68
CA ILE A 254 -15.89 3.51 6.95
C ILE A 254 -14.78 3.52 8.00
N GLU A 255 -13.91 2.52 7.97
CA GLU A 255 -12.79 2.43 8.90
C GLU A 255 -11.81 3.59 8.71
N ALA A 256 -11.29 4.15 9.80
CA ALA A 256 -10.45 5.35 9.72
C ALA A 256 -9.11 5.05 9.05
N GLU A 257 -8.57 3.85 9.24
CA GLU A 257 -7.36 3.35 8.60
C GLU A 257 -7.47 3.21 7.08
N TRP A 258 -8.68 3.27 6.51
CA TRP A 258 -8.93 3.32 5.08
C TRP A 258 -8.83 4.73 4.50
N PHE A 259 -8.31 5.71 5.24
CA PHE A 259 -8.05 7.06 4.71
C PHE A 259 -7.31 7.01 3.37
N TYR A 260 -7.61 7.98 2.51
CA TYR A 260 -6.94 8.15 1.23
C TYR A 260 -5.67 8.98 1.36
N GLU A 261 -5.73 10.05 2.16
CA GLU A 261 -4.60 10.93 2.43
C GLU A 261 -4.67 11.46 3.85
N LYS A 262 -3.52 11.73 4.46
CA LYS A 262 -3.43 12.25 5.82
C LYS A 262 -2.28 13.23 5.99
N ASP A 263 -2.32 14.00 7.07
CA ASP A 263 -1.19 14.78 7.52
C ASP A 263 -0.03 13.92 8.06
N SER A 264 1.10 14.56 8.34
CA SER A 264 2.33 13.90 8.79
C SER A 264 2.33 13.50 10.28
N LEU A 265 1.50 14.13 11.11
CA LEU A 265 1.44 13.87 12.57
C LEU A 265 0.56 12.65 12.89
N THR A 266 -0.48 12.44 12.09
CA THR A 266 -1.41 11.32 12.29
C THR A 266 -0.73 9.99 12.00
N ARG A 267 -0.84 9.04 12.93
CA ARG A 267 -0.26 7.68 12.81
C ARG A 267 -1.36 6.63 12.78
N LYS A 268 -1.09 5.52 12.09
CA LYS A 268 -1.89 4.30 12.15
C LYS A 268 -1.30 3.36 13.19
N GLN A 269 -2.14 2.69 13.97
CA GLN A 269 -1.73 1.70 14.97
C GLN A 269 -2.80 0.61 15.12
N SER A 270 -2.48 -0.53 15.75
CA SER A 270 -3.49 -1.54 16.07
C SER A 270 -4.46 -1.00 17.12
N SER A 271 -5.76 -1.26 16.93
CA SER A 271 -6.82 -0.96 17.89
C SER A 271 -6.99 -2.09 18.91
N ALA A 272 -7.73 -1.82 19.99
CA ALA A 272 -7.93 -2.79 21.09
C ALA A 272 -8.80 -3.99 20.71
N ASP A 273 -9.64 -3.86 19.68
CA ASP A 273 -10.52 -4.92 19.16
C ASP A 273 -9.85 -5.78 18.08
N GLY A 274 -8.56 -5.56 17.81
CA GLY A 274 -7.77 -6.34 16.85
C GLY A 274 -7.76 -5.79 15.42
N GLY A 275 -8.44 -4.66 15.17
CA GLY A 275 -8.35 -3.90 13.93
C GLY A 275 -7.22 -2.87 13.92
N PHE A 276 -7.46 -1.75 13.23
CA PHE A 276 -6.57 -0.60 13.22
C PHE A 276 -7.34 0.68 13.57
N GLU A 277 -6.60 1.70 13.99
CA GLU A 277 -7.14 3.02 14.26
C GLU A 277 -6.12 4.09 13.83
N LEU A 278 -6.60 5.32 13.73
CA LEU A 278 -5.74 6.49 13.62
C LEU A 278 -5.59 7.16 14.98
N ALA A 279 -4.36 7.57 15.30
CA ALA A 279 -4.04 8.19 16.57
C ALA A 279 -3.08 9.36 16.39
N GLY A 280 -2.95 10.18 17.44
CA GLY A 280 -1.99 11.27 17.47
C GLY A 280 -2.41 12.50 16.66
N MET A 281 -3.68 12.59 16.24
CA MET A 281 -4.20 13.78 15.58
C MET A 281 -4.16 14.95 16.57
N ARG A 282 -3.43 16.02 16.24
CA ARG A 282 -3.30 17.24 17.06
C ARG A 282 -4.04 18.40 16.41
N ASN A 283 -4.12 19.55 17.07
CA ASN A 283 -4.69 20.75 16.45
C ASN A 283 -4.04 21.05 15.09
N GLY A 284 -4.83 21.03 14.02
CA GLY A 284 -4.41 21.18 12.63
C GLY A 284 -4.21 19.87 11.86
N SER A 285 -4.26 18.71 12.51
CA SER A 285 -4.25 17.41 11.84
C SER A 285 -5.50 17.22 11.00
N TRP A 286 -5.36 16.45 9.92
CA TRP A 286 -6.43 16.22 8.97
C TRP A 286 -6.31 14.88 8.25
N LEU A 287 -7.47 14.39 7.82
CA LEU A 287 -7.64 13.18 7.03
C LEU A 287 -8.51 13.49 5.81
N ARG A 288 -8.26 12.79 4.73
CA ARG A 288 -9.07 12.82 3.51
C ARG A 288 -9.60 11.43 3.20
N PHE A 289 -10.89 11.35 2.95
CA PHE A 289 -11.57 10.25 2.28
C PHE A 289 -11.94 10.75 0.88
N ALA A 290 -11.29 10.23 -0.16
CA ALA A 290 -11.51 10.68 -1.52
C ALA A 290 -12.79 10.09 -2.14
N ASN A 291 -13.44 10.84 -3.03
CA ASN A 291 -14.55 10.34 -3.85
C ASN A 291 -15.67 9.65 -3.04
N VAL A 292 -16.03 10.19 -1.88
CA VAL A 292 -17.17 9.69 -1.09
C VAL A 292 -18.46 9.99 -1.86
N ASP A 293 -19.23 8.96 -2.19
CA ASP A 293 -20.54 9.11 -2.81
C ASP A 293 -21.56 9.58 -1.78
N MET A 294 -21.92 10.86 -1.84
CA MET A 294 -22.90 11.51 -0.97
C MET A 294 -24.28 11.61 -1.63
N THR A 295 -24.56 10.81 -2.66
CA THR A 295 -25.86 10.84 -3.36
C THR A 295 -27.02 10.45 -2.45
N SER A 296 -26.75 9.67 -1.41
CA SER A 296 -27.75 9.33 -0.40
C SER A 296 -28.15 10.54 0.45
N SER A 297 -29.37 10.50 0.99
CA SER A 297 -30.00 11.66 1.66
C SER A 297 -29.53 11.89 3.09
N SER A 298 -28.43 11.26 3.53
CA SER A 298 -28.08 11.28 4.95
C SER A 298 -27.63 12.64 5.44
N LYS A 299 -28.22 13.07 6.56
CA LYS A 299 -27.97 14.37 7.20
C LYS A 299 -27.24 14.24 8.53
N GLN A 300 -26.61 13.11 8.78
CA GLN A 300 -25.86 12.83 10.00
C GLN A 300 -24.45 12.33 9.66
N PHE A 301 -23.49 12.77 10.46
CA PHE A 301 -22.16 12.21 10.50
C PHE A 301 -21.88 11.72 11.91
N THR A 302 -21.33 10.52 12.02
CA THR A 302 -21.00 9.84 13.26
C THR A 302 -19.54 9.39 13.20
N ALA A 303 -18.85 9.45 14.34
CA ALA A 303 -17.50 8.94 14.47
C ALA A 303 -17.30 8.25 15.83
N GLN A 304 -16.52 7.17 15.85
CA GLN A 304 -15.99 6.59 17.07
C GLN A 304 -14.58 7.12 17.30
N LEU A 305 -14.42 7.89 18.38
CA LEU A 305 -13.20 8.63 18.65
C LEU A 305 -12.88 8.67 20.15
N ALA A 306 -11.62 8.90 20.48
CA ALA A 306 -11.12 9.10 21.85
C ALA A 306 -10.26 10.35 21.92
N GLY A 307 -10.12 10.95 23.09
CA GLY A 307 -9.23 12.10 23.30
C GLY A 307 -9.72 13.44 22.73
N LEU A 308 -11.01 13.58 22.39
CA LEU A 308 -11.58 14.87 22.01
C LEU A 308 -11.68 15.80 23.23
N SER A 309 -10.92 16.90 23.22
CA SER A 309 -10.93 17.86 24.34
C SER A 309 -12.27 18.62 24.46
N PRO A 310 -12.59 19.22 25.61
CA PRO A 310 -13.78 20.05 25.77
C PRO A 310 -13.86 21.23 24.78
N LYS A 311 -12.71 21.73 24.29
CA LYS A 311 -12.62 22.77 23.25
C LYS A 311 -12.20 22.23 21.88
N GLY A 312 -12.13 20.91 21.76
CA GLY A 312 -11.78 20.19 20.56
C GLY A 312 -12.99 20.08 19.63
N LYS A 313 -12.73 20.21 18.33
CA LYS A 313 -13.71 20.06 17.27
C LYS A 313 -13.14 19.18 16.17
N LEU A 314 -13.92 18.20 15.73
CA LEU A 314 -13.67 17.49 14.48
C LEU A 314 -14.60 18.10 13.43
N GLU A 315 -14.03 18.91 12.55
CA GLU A 315 -14.72 19.57 11.46
C GLU A 315 -14.83 18.64 10.26
N ILE A 316 -16.01 18.59 9.64
CA ILE A 316 -16.25 17.81 8.42
C ILE A 316 -16.38 18.81 7.28
N ARG A 317 -15.44 18.75 6.33
CA ARG A 317 -15.30 19.69 5.23
C ARG A 317 -15.28 18.97 3.88
N THR A 318 -15.62 19.67 2.82
CA THR A 318 -15.62 19.10 1.46
C THR A 318 -14.52 19.70 0.58
N GLY A 319 -13.93 18.89 -0.29
CA GLY A 319 -12.97 19.31 -1.32
C GLY A 319 -11.56 19.69 -0.84
N SER A 320 -11.41 20.34 0.32
CA SER A 320 -10.10 20.65 0.91
C SER A 320 -10.18 20.87 2.43
N ILE A 321 -9.02 20.97 3.08
CA ILE A 321 -8.90 21.29 4.53
C ILE A 321 -9.52 22.65 4.91
N ASN A 322 -9.65 23.58 3.95
CA ASN A 322 -10.29 24.89 4.13
C ASN A 322 -11.61 25.00 3.36
N GLY A 323 -12.11 23.88 2.84
CA GLY A 323 -13.32 23.84 2.05
C GLY A 323 -14.59 24.06 2.89
N PRO A 324 -15.77 24.07 2.24
CA PRO A 324 -17.04 24.28 2.91
C PRO A 324 -17.21 23.37 4.13
N LEU A 325 -17.52 23.95 5.28
CA LEU A 325 -17.85 23.22 6.50
C LEU A 325 -19.26 22.67 6.38
N ILE A 326 -19.41 21.35 6.40
CA ILE A 326 -20.71 20.68 6.31
C ILE A 326 -21.21 20.17 7.66
N GLY A 327 -20.34 20.04 8.65
CA GLY A 327 -20.72 19.72 10.03
C GLY A 327 -19.54 19.75 11.00
N THR A 328 -19.82 19.57 12.29
CA THR A 328 -18.80 19.58 13.34
C THR A 328 -19.21 18.69 14.49
N ILE A 329 -18.37 17.71 14.82
CA ILE A 329 -18.43 17.01 16.11
C ILE A 329 -17.69 17.86 17.13
N GLN A 330 -18.32 18.08 18.27
CA GLN A 330 -17.75 18.77 19.43
C GLN A 330 -18.14 18.02 20.71
N SER A 331 -17.35 18.18 21.76
CA SER A 331 -17.65 17.55 23.05
C SER A 331 -18.97 18.10 23.62
N VAL A 332 -19.98 17.24 23.74
CA VAL A 332 -21.23 17.52 24.46
C VAL A 332 -21.07 17.02 25.89
N THR A 333 -20.46 17.83 26.75
CA THR A 333 -20.38 17.64 28.21
C THR A 333 -19.79 16.29 28.68
N ASN A 334 -18.51 16.33 29.05
CA ASN A 334 -17.75 15.39 29.90
C ASN A 334 -18.56 14.26 30.57
N LYS A 335 -18.31 13.02 30.14
CA LYS A 335 -18.34 11.87 31.06
C LYS A 335 -17.07 11.02 31.04
N SER A 336 -16.27 11.05 29.99
CA SER A 336 -14.98 10.37 30.06
C SER A 336 -13.94 11.24 30.74
N LYS A 337 -13.46 10.78 31.90
CA LYS A 337 -12.26 11.31 32.56
C LYS A 337 -10.97 10.70 31.98
N ASP A 338 -11.10 9.74 31.07
CA ASP A 338 -10.00 9.00 30.48
C ASP A 338 -9.86 9.36 28.99
N ALA A 339 -8.72 9.96 28.63
CA ALA A 339 -8.43 10.33 27.26
C ALA A 339 -8.42 9.13 26.29
N ASN A 340 -8.29 7.90 26.80
CA ASN A 340 -8.26 6.67 26.02
C ASN A 340 -9.64 6.02 25.84
N GLN A 341 -10.69 6.54 26.48
CA GLN A 341 -12.02 5.96 26.34
C GLN A 341 -12.68 6.43 25.04
N TYR A 342 -12.93 5.47 24.15
CA TYR A 342 -13.68 5.70 22.93
C TYR A 342 -15.15 6.06 23.20
N GLN A 343 -15.66 6.97 22.38
CA GLN A 343 -17.03 7.46 22.40
C GLN A 343 -17.55 7.53 20.96
N ILE A 344 -18.84 7.25 20.79
CA ILE A 344 -19.55 7.47 19.53
C ILE A 344 -20.21 8.83 19.62
N LEU A 345 -19.75 9.77 18.80
CA LEU A 345 -20.29 11.13 18.73
C LEU A 345 -20.86 11.38 17.34
N SER A 346 -21.90 12.20 17.25
CA SER A 346 -22.54 12.55 15.99
C SER A 346 -22.83 14.04 15.88
N CYS A 347 -22.97 14.51 14.64
CA CYS A 347 -23.47 15.84 14.33
C CYS A 347 -24.41 15.81 13.12
N LYS A 348 -25.25 16.83 12.98
CA LYS A 348 -25.98 17.05 11.73
C LYS A 348 -25.02 17.58 10.67
N ILE A 349 -25.20 17.14 9.43
CA ILE A 349 -24.45 17.62 8.28
C ILE A 349 -25.37 18.16 7.18
N ASN A 350 -24.82 19.06 6.36
CA ASN A 350 -25.43 19.50 5.10
C ASN A 350 -24.59 18.97 3.93
N PRO A 351 -24.80 17.72 3.48
CA PRO A 351 -23.95 17.08 2.49
C PRO A 351 -24.12 17.72 1.10
N PRO A 352 -23.07 17.76 0.27
CA PRO A 352 -23.22 18.06 -1.15
C PRO A 352 -23.91 16.90 -1.88
N LYS A 353 -24.37 17.15 -3.10
CA LYS A 353 -24.88 16.08 -3.98
C LYS A 353 -23.72 15.43 -4.74
N GLY A 354 -23.80 14.12 -4.94
CA GLY A 354 -22.84 13.36 -5.75
C GLY A 354 -21.54 13.04 -5.01
N LYS A 355 -20.50 12.67 -5.77
CA LYS A 355 -19.20 12.33 -5.21
C LYS A 355 -18.39 13.57 -4.82
N THR A 356 -17.76 13.53 -3.65
CA THR A 356 -16.85 14.60 -3.20
C THR A 356 -15.74 14.04 -2.31
N ASP A 357 -14.63 14.79 -2.18
CA ASP A 357 -13.66 14.51 -1.12
C ASP A 357 -14.21 15.00 0.22
N ILE A 358 -14.14 14.16 1.25
CA ILE A 358 -14.42 14.55 2.63
C ILE A 358 -13.11 14.71 3.39
N PHE A 359 -12.95 15.87 4.01
CA PHE A 359 -11.86 16.17 4.92
C PHE A 359 -12.37 16.19 6.35
N LEU A 360 -11.67 15.48 7.23
CA LEU A 360 -11.83 15.59 8.68
C LEU A 360 -10.69 16.45 9.20
N VAL A 361 -10.99 17.58 9.84
CA VAL A 361 -9.98 18.51 10.36
C VAL A 361 -10.15 18.62 11.87
N TYR A 362 -9.11 18.27 12.62
CA TYR A 362 -9.13 18.39 14.07
C TYR A 362 -8.60 19.76 14.49
N THR A 363 -9.40 20.50 15.25
CA THR A 363 -8.99 21.76 15.88
C THR A 363 -9.16 21.67 17.39
N ASP A 364 -8.24 22.23 18.14
CA ASP A 364 -8.28 22.27 19.61
C ASP A 364 -7.66 23.58 20.09
N ALA A 365 -8.49 24.46 20.64
CA ALA A 365 -8.05 25.77 21.12
C ALA A 365 -7.02 25.65 22.26
N ASP A 366 -7.06 24.56 23.04
CA ASP A 366 -6.11 24.33 24.13
C ASP A 366 -4.80 23.68 23.64
N LYS A 367 -4.78 23.13 22.41
CA LYS A 367 -3.62 22.51 21.73
C LYS A 367 -2.94 21.38 22.52
N LYS A 368 -3.64 20.77 23.47
CA LYS A 368 -3.06 19.78 24.39
C LYS A 368 -3.44 18.35 24.04
N ALA A 369 -4.66 18.16 23.53
CA ALA A 369 -5.18 16.82 23.32
C ALA A 369 -4.69 16.20 22.01
N ALA A 370 -4.62 14.88 22.00
CA ALA A 370 -4.41 14.08 20.80
C ALA A 370 -5.67 13.23 20.60
N LEU A 371 -6.31 13.41 19.46
CA LEU A 371 -7.49 12.65 19.07
C LEU A 371 -7.05 11.31 18.46
N SER A 372 -7.79 10.25 18.80
CA SER A 372 -7.79 8.99 18.06
C SER A 372 -9.15 8.79 17.40
N LEU A 373 -9.15 8.16 16.22
CA LEU A 373 -10.31 7.92 15.38
C LEU A 373 -10.25 6.46 14.90
N ASP A 374 -11.30 5.72 15.22
CA ASP A 374 -11.47 4.31 14.84
C ASP A 374 -12.26 4.22 13.53
N TRP A 375 -13.40 4.91 13.44
CA TRP A 375 -14.19 4.92 12.21
C TRP A 375 -15.13 6.12 12.10
N ILE A 376 -15.67 6.29 10.89
CA ILE A 376 -16.70 7.26 10.56
C ILE A 376 -17.90 6.60 9.88
N SER A 377 -19.06 7.23 9.97
CA SER A 377 -20.26 6.81 9.25
C SER A 377 -21.08 8.03 8.88
N PHE A 378 -21.62 8.00 7.66
CA PHE A 378 -22.62 8.96 7.24
C PHE A 378 -24.03 8.40 7.41
N ASN A 379 -24.23 7.14 7.82
CA ASN A 379 -25.55 6.53 7.91
C ASN A 379 -26.21 6.80 9.29
N GLN A 380 -27.54 6.96 9.33
CA GLN A 380 -28.31 7.10 10.58
C GLN A 380 -28.43 5.78 11.36
N LYS A 381 -28.18 4.63 10.73
CA LYS A 381 -28.41 3.29 11.28
C LYS A 381 -27.19 2.65 11.94
N THR A 382 -26.41 3.39 12.72
CA THR A 382 -25.51 2.72 13.67
C THR A 382 -26.34 2.32 14.87
N ASP A 383 -26.68 1.03 14.99
CA ASP A 383 -27.32 0.49 16.18
C ASP A 383 -26.47 0.87 17.40
N ALA A 384 -26.96 1.85 18.16
CA ALA A 384 -26.39 2.20 19.43
C ALA A 384 -26.66 1.03 20.39
N HIS A 385 -25.78 0.03 20.37
CA HIS A 385 -25.77 -0.98 21.42
C HIS A 385 -25.39 -0.27 22.71
N HIS A 386 -26.41 0.03 23.51
CA HIS A 386 -26.30 0.27 24.93
C HIS A 386 -25.53 -0.91 25.54
N ILE A 387 -24.24 -0.71 25.83
CA ILE A 387 -23.55 -1.53 26.83
C ILE A 387 -24.12 -1.07 28.17
N SER A 388 -25.20 -1.73 28.60
CA SER A 388 -25.62 -1.68 29.99
C SER A 388 -24.63 -2.52 30.80
N ASN A 389 -23.98 -1.88 31.77
CA ASN A 389 -23.18 -2.57 32.77
C ASN A 389 -24.03 -3.64 33.48
N LYS A 390 -23.52 -4.86 33.51
CA LYS A 390 -23.66 -5.76 34.66
C LYS A 390 -22.28 -6.23 35.08
#